data_AF-A0A5B7KER9-F1
#
_entry.id   AF-A0A5B7KER9-F1
#
_cell.length_a   1.000
_cell.length_b   1.000
_cell.length_c   1.000
_cell.angle_alpha   90.00
_cell.angle_beta   90.00
_cell.angle_gamma   90.00
#
_symmetry.space_group_name_H-M   'P 1'
#
loop_
_entity.id
_entity.type
_entity.pdbx_description
1 polymer ?
#
loop_
_entity_poly.entity_id
_entity_poly.type
_entity_poly.pdbx_seq_one_letter_code
_entity_poly.pdbx_strand_id
1 'polypeptide(L)'
;MENPRHSTKEQLASTVSLYRTNCSKVGQALQGWWHMDLPEHGHRSGRALKVIQRTANIIRQQVEGNPQISASEIKENNPLLLADVSKRTVQNTLHDRLRYRSCLPCRKPRLTQQQVKNRIAFCWKYLKWDAAKWQRVL
;
A
#
# COMPACT_ATOMS: atom_id res chain seq x y z
N MET A 1 44.58 25.51 -27.98
CA MET A 1 43.14 25.58 -28.28
C MET A 1 42.78 24.34 -29.05
N GLU A 2 42.07 23.39 -28.44
CA GLU A 2 41.37 22.34 -29.20
C GLU A 2 40.17 21.90 -28.38
N ASN A 3 38.98 22.09 -28.97
CA ASN A 3 37.67 21.89 -28.38
C ASN A 3 37.31 20.39 -28.52
N PRO A 4 37.10 19.59 -27.46
CA PRO A 4 36.74 18.19 -27.60
C PRO A 4 35.22 18.09 -27.83
N ARG A 5 34.72 18.60 -28.96
CA ARG A 5 33.28 18.65 -29.23
C ARG A 5 32.74 17.59 -30.18
N HIS A 6 33.56 16.74 -30.78
CA HIS A 6 33.04 15.76 -31.75
C HIS A 6 33.78 14.42 -31.68
N SER A 7 33.62 13.69 -30.56
CA SER A 7 33.86 12.25 -30.60
C SER A 7 32.67 11.61 -31.32
N THR A 8 32.94 10.90 -32.42
CA THR A 8 31.90 10.27 -33.23
C THR A 8 31.28 9.10 -32.45
N LYS A 9 30.00 8.79 -32.70
CA LYS A 9 29.25 7.73 -31.99
C LYS A 9 29.98 6.37 -31.99
N GLU A 10 30.80 6.13 -33.01
CA GLU A 10 31.63 4.94 -33.17
C GLU A 10 32.80 4.88 -32.18
N GLN A 11 33.42 6.02 -31.87
CA GLN A 11 34.51 6.10 -30.89
C GLN A 11 34.02 5.84 -29.46
N LEU A 12 32.83 6.33 -29.10
CA LEU A 12 32.19 6.06 -27.80
C LEU A 12 31.76 4.60 -27.65
N ALA A 13 31.27 3.98 -28.73
CA ALA A 13 30.90 2.55 -28.74
C ALA A 13 32.12 1.60 -28.70
N SER A 14 33.30 2.08 -29.11
CA SER A 14 34.55 1.33 -29.03
C SER A 14 35.21 1.40 -27.66
N THR A 15 35.10 2.55 -26.95
CA THR A 15 35.70 2.73 -25.62
C THR A 15 34.86 2.11 -24.50
N VAL A 16 33.53 2.16 -24.65
CA VAL A 16 32.61 1.45 -23.77
C VAL A 16 32.14 0.25 -24.57
N SER A 17 32.71 -0.94 -24.33
CA SER A 17 32.40 -2.19 -25.04
C SER A 17 30.91 -2.56 -24.93
N LEU A 18 30.07 -1.86 -25.69
CA LEU A 18 28.63 -1.99 -25.76
C LEU A 18 28.33 -2.39 -27.20
N TYR A 19 27.93 -3.64 -27.37
CA TYR A 19 27.58 -4.24 -28.65
C TYR A 19 26.66 -3.31 -29.48
N ARG A 20 26.91 -3.33 -30.80
CA ARG A 20 26.36 -2.50 -31.90
C ARG A 20 24.83 -2.29 -31.94
N THR A 21 24.06 -2.99 -31.10
CA THR A 21 22.61 -2.86 -30.96
C THR A 21 22.15 -1.67 -30.11
N ASN A 22 23.07 -0.92 -29.49
CA ASN A 22 22.75 0.22 -28.61
C ASN A 22 22.72 1.60 -29.28
N CYS A 23 23.26 1.78 -30.49
CA CYS A 23 23.42 3.13 -31.08
C CYS A 23 22.10 3.90 -31.27
N SER A 24 21.00 3.22 -31.60
CA SER A 24 19.68 3.84 -31.76
C SER A 24 19.08 4.31 -30.43
N LYS A 25 19.34 3.59 -29.33
CA LYS A 25 18.91 3.97 -27.98
C LYS A 25 19.72 5.13 -27.42
N VAL A 26 21.03 5.16 -27.72
CA VAL A 26 21.91 6.28 -27.38
C VAL A 26 21.47 7.57 -28.09
N GLY A 27 21.01 7.48 -29.35
CA GLY A 27 20.47 8.63 -30.08
C GLY A 27 19.21 9.24 -29.46
N GLN A 28 18.27 8.41 -29.01
CA GLN A 28 17.05 8.87 -28.32
C GLN A 28 17.35 9.45 -26.94
N ALA A 29 18.30 8.85 -26.20
CA ALA A 29 18.74 9.39 -24.91
C ALA A 29 19.35 10.79 -25.07
N LEU A 30 20.23 11.00 -26.06
CA LEU A 30 20.94 12.28 -26.24
C LEU A 30 20.03 13.45 -26.67
N GLN A 31 18.90 13.20 -27.34
CA GLN A 31 17.91 14.25 -27.67
C GLN A 31 17.11 14.70 -26.44
N GLY A 32 16.93 13.81 -25.45
CA GLY A 32 16.26 14.13 -24.18
C GLY A 32 17.15 14.83 -23.16
N TRP A 33 18.47 14.85 -23.32
CA TRP A 33 19.41 15.39 -22.31
C TRP A 33 19.30 16.91 -22.06
N TRP A 34 18.58 17.65 -22.90
CA TRP A 34 18.32 19.08 -22.71
C TRP A 34 16.98 19.36 -22.00
N HIS A 35 16.18 18.33 -21.76
CA HIS A 35 15.01 18.37 -20.89
C HIS A 35 15.32 17.50 -19.66
N MET A 36 15.36 18.12 -18.47
CA MET A 36 15.68 17.48 -17.19
C MET A 36 14.58 16.51 -16.71
N ASP A 37 14.26 15.49 -17.50
CA ASP A 37 13.41 14.36 -17.13
C ASP A 37 14.03 13.10 -17.76
N LEU A 38 14.86 12.36 -17.00
CA LEU A 38 15.27 11.02 -17.43
C LEU A 38 13.98 10.20 -17.66
N PRO A 39 13.83 9.49 -18.80
CA PRO A 39 12.68 8.62 -18.99
C PRO A 39 12.73 7.51 -17.93
N GLU A 40 11.86 7.61 -16.92
CA GLU A 40 11.65 6.53 -15.96
C GLU A 40 11.29 5.28 -16.76
N HIS A 41 12.00 4.20 -16.53
CA HIS A 41 11.68 2.94 -17.18
C HIS A 41 10.23 2.58 -16.83
N GLY A 42 9.35 2.59 -17.84
CA GLY A 42 7.95 2.26 -17.64
C GLY A 42 7.79 0.93 -16.92
N HIS A 43 6.81 0.85 -16.01
CA HIS A 43 6.55 -0.35 -15.24
C HIS A 43 6.35 -1.55 -16.18
N ARG A 44 7.18 -2.58 -16.02
CA ARG A 44 7.02 -3.83 -16.76
C ARG A 44 5.81 -4.58 -16.22
N SER A 45 5.04 -5.21 -17.10
CA SER A 45 3.98 -6.12 -16.69
C SER A 45 4.60 -7.32 -15.95
N GLY A 46 4.13 -7.53 -14.72
CA GLY A 46 4.53 -8.67 -13.89
C GLY A 46 3.74 -9.95 -14.21
N ARG A 47 4.07 -11.03 -13.51
CA ARG A 47 3.30 -12.27 -13.54
C ARG A 47 1.86 -12.02 -13.08
N ALA A 48 0.90 -12.71 -13.71
CA ALA A 48 -0.49 -12.69 -13.28
C ALA A 48 -0.64 -13.11 -11.79
N LEU A 49 -1.55 -12.42 -11.09
CA LEU A 49 -1.82 -12.68 -9.68
C LEU A 49 -2.55 -14.00 -9.48
N LYS A 50 -2.20 -14.73 -8.42
CA LYS A 50 -2.93 -15.94 -8.01
C LYS A 50 -4.35 -15.66 -7.51
N VAL A 51 -4.55 -14.49 -6.90
CA VAL A 51 -5.86 -14.08 -6.36
C VAL A 51 -6.48 -13.08 -7.33
N ILE A 52 -7.58 -13.47 -7.97
CA ILE A 52 -8.33 -12.62 -8.89
C ILE A 52 -9.18 -11.60 -8.09
N GLN A 53 -9.61 -10.50 -8.72
CA GLN A 53 -10.41 -9.46 -8.08
C GLN A 53 -11.69 -10.00 -7.42
N ARG A 54 -12.37 -10.97 -8.05
CA ARG A 54 -13.56 -11.61 -7.49
C ARG A 54 -13.26 -12.29 -6.15
N THR A 55 -12.18 -13.07 -6.09
CA THR A 55 -11.72 -13.73 -4.85
C THR A 55 -11.32 -12.71 -3.79
N ALA A 56 -10.65 -11.61 -4.18
CA ALA A 56 -10.32 -10.54 -3.26
C ALA A 56 -11.55 -9.85 -2.66
N ASN A 57 -12.63 -9.69 -3.43
CA ASN A 57 -13.88 -9.12 -2.93
C ASN A 57 -14.58 -10.06 -1.92
N ILE A 58 -14.53 -11.39 -2.13
CA ILE A 58 -15.06 -12.37 -1.18
C ILE A 58 -14.26 -12.30 0.14
N ILE A 59 -12.93 -12.24 0.05
CA ILE A 59 -12.06 -12.05 1.21
C ILE A 59 -12.43 -10.75 1.95
N ARG A 60 -12.65 -9.65 1.21
CA ARG A 60 -13.09 -8.37 1.78
C ARG A 60 -14.38 -8.52 2.59
N GLN A 61 -15.40 -9.11 1.99
CA GLN A 61 -16.70 -9.30 2.64
C GLN A 61 -16.58 -10.12 3.94
N GLN A 62 -15.74 -11.15 3.96
CA GLN A 62 -15.51 -11.95 5.17
C GLN A 62 -14.81 -11.14 6.27
N VAL A 63 -13.84 -10.32 5.92
CA VAL A 63 -13.12 -9.46 6.88
C VAL A 63 -14.03 -8.34 7.40
N GLU A 64 -14.89 -7.76 6.57
CA GLU A 64 -15.86 -6.75 7.00
C GLU A 64 -16.91 -7.34 7.96
N GLY A 65 -17.35 -8.59 7.71
CA GLY A 65 -18.26 -9.30 8.60
C GLY A 65 -17.62 -9.74 9.92
N ASN A 66 -16.36 -10.17 9.90
CA ASN A 66 -15.59 -10.52 11.08
C ASN A 66 -14.14 -10.00 10.98
N PRO A 67 -13.85 -8.80 11.53
CA PRO A 67 -12.51 -8.20 11.44
C PRO A 67 -11.40 -8.96 12.16
N GLN A 68 -11.76 -9.92 13.02
CA GLN A 68 -10.80 -10.73 13.78
C GLN A 68 -10.43 -12.04 13.08
N ILE A 69 -11.03 -12.32 11.92
CA ILE A 69 -10.80 -13.56 11.17
C ILE A 69 -9.33 -13.69 10.76
N SER A 70 -8.75 -14.87 10.98
CA SER A 70 -7.36 -15.12 10.64
C SER A 70 -7.20 -15.46 9.15
N ALA A 71 -6.01 -15.23 8.58
CA ALA A 71 -5.74 -15.63 7.20
C ALA A 71 -5.79 -17.17 6.97
N SER A 72 -5.66 -17.97 8.05
CA SER A 72 -5.87 -19.43 7.99
C SER A 72 -7.35 -19.74 7.84
N GLU A 73 -8.17 -19.15 8.70
CA GLU A 73 -9.62 -19.30 8.68
C GLU A 73 -10.22 -18.82 7.36
N ILE A 74 -9.74 -17.70 6.80
CA ILE A 74 -10.16 -17.24 5.47
C ILE A 74 -9.87 -18.30 4.41
N LYS A 75 -8.72 -18.97 4.47
CA LYS A 75 -8.38 -20.05 3.53
C LYS A 75 -9.29 -21.26 3.73
N GLU A 76 -9.49 -21.68 4.98
CA GLU A 76 -10.32 -22.83 5.37
C GLU A 76 -11.80 -22.63 5.00
N ASN A 77 -12.31 -21.39 5.12
CA ASN A 77 -13.69 -21.04 4.76
C ASN A 77 -13.93 -21.01 3.23
N ASN A 78 -12.88 -20.98 2.42
CA ASN A 78 -12.99 -20.90 0.96
C ASN A 78 -12.10 -21.95 0.26
N PRO A 79 -12.32 -23.25 0.51
CA PRO A 79 -11.44 -24.30 -0.01
C PRO A 79 -11.40 -24.31 -1.54
N LEU A 80 -12.54 -24.11 -2.20
CA LEU A 80 -12.63 -24.09 -3.67
C LEU A 80 -11.88 -22.93 -4.32
N LEU A 81 -11.72 -21.80 -3.61
CA LEU A 81 -11.13 -20.58 -4.17
C LEU A 81 -9.66 -20.40 -3.77
N LEU A 82 -9.27 -20.95 -2.62
CA LEU A 82 -7.97 -20.70 -1.98
C LEU A 82 -7.15 -21.97 -1.71
N ALA A 83 -7.57 -23.15 -2.18
CA ALA A 83 -6.81 -24.41 -2.03
C ALA A 83 -5.32 -24.25 -2.41
N ASP A 84 -5.07 -23.75 -3.63
CA ASP A 84 -3.72 -23.59 -4.20
C ASP A 84 -3.01 -22.29 -3.78
N VAL A 85 -3.70 -21.47 -2.99
CA VAL A 85 -3.19 -20.19 -2.51
C VAL A 85 -2.52 -20.40 -1.14
N SER A 86 -1.28 -19.96 -1.00
CA SER A 86 -0.60 -20.05 0.30
C SER A 86 -1.24 -19.09 1.31
N LYS A 87 -1.19 -19.43 2.60
CA LYS A 87 -1.61 -18.52 3.69
C LYS A 87 -0.93 -17.16 3.58
N ARG A 88 0.36 -17.13 3.21
CA ARG A 88 1.12 -15.89 3.02
C ARG A 88 0.56 -15.03 1.88
N THR A 89 0.10 -15.64 0.79
CA THR A 89 -0.54 -14.93 -0.32
C THR A 89 -1.87 -14.30 0.11
N VAL A 90 -2.65 -14.99 0.96
CA VAL A 90 -3.87 -14.41 1.56
C VAL A 90 -3.52 -13.20 2.43
N GLN A 91 -2.49 -13.31 3.28
CA GLN A 91 -2.01 -12.18 4.09
C GLN A 91 -1.54 -10.99 3.25
N ASN A 92 -0.76 -11.22 2.19
CA ASN A 92 -0.33 -10.14 1.29
C ASN A 92 -1.53 -9.50 0.59
N THR A 93 -2.54 -10.30 0.22
CA THR A 93 -3.77 -9.77 -0.36
C THR A 93 -4.50 -8.84 0.62
N LEU A 94 -4.59 -9.22 1.89
CA LEU A 94 -5.17 -8.39 2.95
C LEU A 94 -4.41 -7.05 3.09
N HIS A 95 -3.08 -7.11 3.18
CA HIS A 95 -2.26 -5.94 3.47
C HIS A 95 -2.03 -5.03 2.26
N ASP A 96 -1.58 -5.59 1.14
CA ASP A 96 -1.09 -4.80 0.01
C ASP A 96 -2.23 -4.38 -0.91
N ARG A 97 -3.23 -5.25 -1.09
CA ARG A 97 -4.30 -5.04 -2.07
C ARG A 97 -5.58 -4.52 -1.43
N LEU A 98 -5.97 -5.07 -0.29
CA LEU A 98 -7.17 -4.63 0.45
C LEU A 98 -6.87 -3.56 1.51
N ARG A 99 -5.59 -3.27 1.77
CA ARG A 99 -5.13 -2.22 2.70
C ARG A 99 -5.60 -2.41 4.14
N TYR A 100 -5.90 -3.65 4.55
CA TYR A 100 -6.15 -3.96 5.94
C TYR A 100 -4.84 -4.07 6.72
N ARG A 101 -4.84 -3.49 7.92
CA ARG A 101 -3.73 -3.59 8.87
C ARG A 101 -4.12 -4.44 10.05
N SER A 102 -3.20 -5.27 10.52
CA SER A 102 -3.34 -5.94 11.81
C SER A 102 -3.04 -4.95 12.92
N CYS A 103 -4.03 -4.66 13.76
CA CYS A 103 -3.89 -3.81 14.93
C CYS A 103 -4.28 -4.59 16.19
N LEU A 104 -3.60 -4.32 17.30
CA LEU A 104 -4.01 -4.85 18.60
C LEU A 104 -5.08 -3.93 19.21
N PRO A 105 -6.19 -4.49 19.74
CA PRO A 105 -7.19 -3.67 20.41
C PRO A 105 -6.64 -3.11 21.72
N CYS A 106 -6.85 -1.82 21.98
CA CYS A 106 -6.54 -1.22 23.27
C CYS A 106 -7.43 -1.81 24.37
N ARG A 107 -6.85 -2.16 25.52
CA ARG A 107 -7.60 -2.63 26.68
C ARG A 107 -8.49 -1.49 27.21
N LYS A 108 -9.80 -1.65 27.10
CA LYS A 108 -10.78 -0.72 27.69
C LYS A 108 -11.44 -1.38 28.89
N PRO A 109 -11.76 -0.63 29.95
CA PRO A 109 -12.54 -1.18 31.06
C PRO A 109 -13.91 -1.63 30.56
N ARG A 110 -14.38 -2.78 31.07
CA ARG A 110 -15.74 -3.26 30.78
C ARG A 110 -16.72 -2.41 31.58
N LEU A 111 -17.52 -1.60 30.89
CA LEU A 111 -18.55 -0.79 31.52
C LEU A 111 -19.85 -1.56 31.64
N THR A 112 -20.54 -1.42 32.77
CA THR A 112 -21.93 -1.88 32.90
C THR A 112 -22.86 -0.95 32.12
N GLN A 113 -24.05 -1.44 31.76
CA GLN A 113 -25.05 -0.62 31.07
C GLN A 113 -25.40 0.65 31.86
N GLN A 114 -25.49 0.56 33.18
CA GLN A 114 -25.75 1.72 34.04
C GLN A 114 -24.61 2.74 33.99
N GLN A 115 -23.35 2.28 34.04
CA GLN A 115 -22.18 3.17 33.92
C GLN A 115 -22.16 3.89 32.57
N VAL A 116 -22.53 3.21 31.48
CA VAL A 116 -22.65 3.83 30.16
C VAL A 116 -23.71 4.94 30.16
N LYS A 117 -24.91 4.66 30.70
CA LYS A 117 -25.98 5.67 30.82
C LYS A 117 -25.54 6.88 31.63
N ASN A 118 -24.92 6.66 32.79
CA ASN A 118 -24.44 7.73 33.65
C ASN A 118 -23.38 8.59 32.95
N ARG A 119 -22.43 7.97 32.23
CA ARG A 119 -21.41 8.68 31.46
C ARG A 119 -22.03 9.52 30.34
N ILE A 120 -22.96 8.97 29.58
CA ILE A 120 -23.66 9.69 28.51
C ILE A 120 -24.46 10.86 29.09
N ALA A 121 -25.21 10.64 30.17
CA ALA A 121 -25.97 11.70 30.85
C ALA A 121 -25.06 12.82 31.38
N PHE A 122 -23.91 12.46 31.95
CA PHE A 122 -22.89 13.42 32.38
C PHE A 122 -22.39 14.26 31.20
N CYS A 123 -21.99 13.61 30.10
CA CYS A 123 -21.54 14.31 28.91
C CYS A 123 -22.60 15.27 28.36
N TRP A 124 -23.86 14.85 28.27
CA TRP A 124 -24.95 15.72 27.81
C TRP A 124 -25.22 16.90 28.75
N LYS A 125 -25.23 16.65 30.06
CA LYS A 125 -25.48 17.68 31.08
C LYS A 125 -24.44 18.81 31.02
N TYR A 126 -23.19 18.47 30.76
CA TYR A 126 -22.07 19.40 30.79
C TYR A 126 -21.47 19.71 29.41
N LEU A 127 -22.12 19.29 28.32
CA LEU A 127 -21.63 19.49 26.94
C LEU A 127 -21.39 20.98 26.61
N LYS A 128 -22.24 21.86 27.14
CA LYS A 128 -22.21 23.31 26.91
C LYS A 128 -21.41 24.08 27.95
N TRP A 129 -20.69 23.40 28.84
CA TRP A 129 -19.87 24.10 29.83
C TRP A 129 -18.61 24.66 29.19
N ASP A 130 -18.29 25.91 29.53
CA ASP A 130 -17.05 26.55 29.10
C ASP A 130 -15.87 26.17 30.03
N ALA A 131 -14.66 26.53 29.62
CA ALA A 131 -13.45 26.24 30.38
C ALA A 131 -13.45 26.91 31.77
N ALA A 132 -13.99 28.12 31.92
CA ALA A 132 -14.05 28.82 33.20
C ALA A 132 -14.98 28.12 34.21
N LYS A 133 -16.06 27.48 33.75
CA LYS A 133 -16.91 26.63 34.61
C LYS A 133 -16.19 25.36 35.04
N TRP A 134 -15.42 24.74 34.15
CA TRP A 134 -14.62 23.55 34.50
C TRP A 134 -13.51 23.85 35.51
N GLN A 135 -12.87 25.02 35.42
CA GLN A 135 -11.85 25.47 36.38
C GLN A 135 -12.36 25.64 37.82
N ARG A 136 -13.67 25.77 38.03
CA ARG A 136 -14.24 25.85 39.38
C ARG A 136 -14.50 24.48 40.01
N VAL A 137 -14.47 23.41 39.21
CA VAL A 137 -14.82 22.04 39.64
C VAL A 137 -13.59 21.14 39.74
N LEU A 138 -12.56 21.42 38.93
CA LEU A 138 -11.23 20.80 39.02
C LEU A 138 -10.40 21.45 40.12
#